data_AF-A0A2B6ZI29-F1
#
_entry.id   AF-A0A2B6ZI29-F1
#
_cell.length_a   1.000
_cell.length_b   1.000
_cell.length_c   1.000
_cell.angle_alpha   90.00
_cell.angle_beta   90.00
_cell.angle_gamma   90.00
#
_symmetry.space_group_name_H-M   'P 1'
#
loop_
_entity.id
_entity.type
_entity.pdbx_description
1 polymer ?
#
loop_
_entity_poly.entity_id
_entity_poly.type
_entity_poly.pdbx_seq_one_letter_code
_entity_poly.pdbx_strand_id
1 'polypeptide(L)'
;MKKNTDFNKKVFEYYMALYAVNDIRSTIITLVIGIADIFVLLPAFANPVQPIYMYIIVPPIAFLNVWAIWIVINPRKRQLQYTLFRGVFGIVCSVGLLVITQKFAYEMLGLQTPIYFVFSVGLYIFALNHYYKNHIKKLQEPIKKSKSSKKNSGFGVVAFVGLGQLVANISLG
;
A
#
# COMPACT_ATOMS: atom_id res chain seq x y z
N MET A 1 11.57 -30.54 22.04
CA MET A 1 10.65 -29.63 22.74
C MET A 1 9.66 -29.03 21.74
N LYS A 2 8.43 -29.53 21.69
CA LYS A 2 7.34 -28.96 20.87
C LYS A 2 6.92 -27.64 21.50
N LYS A 3 7.23 -26.52 20.85
CA LYS A 3 6.82 -25.18 21.31
C LYS A 3 5.32 -25.07 21.09
N ASN A 4 4.52 -25.27 22.14
CA ASN A 4 3.07 -25.12 22.04
C ASN A 4 2.77 -23.62 21.87
N THR A 5 2.67 -23.17 20.63
CA THR A 5 2.18 -21.84 20.27
C THR A 5 0.66 -21.84 20.37
N ASP A 6 0.14 -22.07 21.57
CA ASP A 6 -1.28 -21.87 21.82
C ASP A 6 -1.55 -20.37 21.69
N PHE A 7 -2.24 -19.99 20.62
CA PHE A 7 -2.58 -18.61 20.32
C PHE A 7 -3.50 -18.10 21.43
N ASN A 8 -2.95 -17.33 22.37
CA ASN A 8 -3.70 -16.81 23.50
C ASN A 8 -4.66 -15.71 23.00
N LYS A 9 -5.85 -16.15 22.60
CA LYS A 9 -6.92 -15.33 22.02
C LYS A 9 -7.28 -14.14 22.91
N LYS A 10 -7.24 -14.28 24.24
CA LYS A 10 -7.55 -13.19 25.19
C LYS A 10 -6.50 -12.09 25.18
N VAL A 11 -5.22 -12.46 25.11
CA VAL A 11 -4.10 -11.49 25.00
C VAL A 11 -4.14 -10.78 23.65
N PHE A 12 -4.45 -11.52 22.58
CA PHE A 12 -4.62 -10.96 21.25
C PHE A 12 -5.81 -9.98 21.17
N GLU A 13 -6.96 -10.33 21.74
CA GLU A 13 -8.13 -9.45 21.85
C GLU A 13 -7.81 -8.17 22.66
N TYR A 14 -7.01 -8.28 23.72
CA TYR A 14 -6.55 -7.13 24.50
C TYR A 14 -5.64 -6.18 23.69
N TYR A 15 -4.70 -6.71 22.90
CA TYR A 15 -3.86 -5.89 22.02
C TYR A 15 -4.63 -5.33 20.81
N MET A 16 -5.71 -5.97 20.37
CA MET A 16 -6.54 -5.48 19.27
C MET A 16 -7.65 -4.50 19.71
N ALA A 17 -7.98 -4.46 21.00
CA ALA A 17 -8.88 -3.47 21.58
C ALA A 17 -8.34 -2.02 21.49
N LEU A 18 -7.10 -1.83 21.02
CA LEU A 18 -6.45 -0.53 20.80
C LEU A 18 -7.11 0.35 19.72
N TYR A 19 -7.87 -0.22 18.79
CA TYR A 19 -8.56 0.54 17.74
C TYR A 19 -10.07 0.62 17.99
N ALA A 20 -10.58 1.83 18.15
CA ALA A 20 -12.01 2.07 18.22
C ALA A 20 -12.69 1.58 16.94
N VAL A 21 -13.84 0.94 17.08
CA VAL A 21 -14.59 0.35 15.97
C VAL A 21 -14.91 1.39 14.87
N ASN A 22 -15.21 2.62 15.27
CA ASN A 22 -15.45 3.72 14.34
C ASN A 22 -14.19 4.16 13.59
N ASP A 23 -13.01 4.11 14.21
CA ASP A 23 -11.73 4.40 13.53
C ASP A 23 -11.42 3.35 12.47
N ILE A 24 -11.73 2.07 12.74
CA ILE A 24 -11.54 0.99 11.76
C ILE A 24 -12.41 1.25 10.53
N ARG A 25 -13.69 1.58 10.72
CA ARG A 25 -14.61 1.89 9.60
C ARG A 25 -14.13 3.09 8.79
N SER A 26 -13.84 4.20 9.47
CA SER A 26 -13.36 5.43 8.82
C SER A 26 -12.05 5.21 8.06
N THR A 27 -11.11 4.44 8.64
CA THR A 27 -9.84 4.16 7.98
C THR A 27 -10.02 3.27 6.75
N ILE A 28 -10.85 2.22 6.82
CA ILE A 28 -11.11 1.34 5.66
C ILE A 28 -11.72 2.14 4.53
N ILE A 29 -12.72 2.98 4.83
CA ILE A 29 -13.37 3.85 3.85
C ILE A 29 -12.33 4.80 3.22
N THR A 30 -11.51 5.44 4.04
CA THR A 30 -10.45 6.35 3.56
C THR A 30 -9.41 5.62 2.71
N LEU A 31 -8.99 4.41 3.09
CA LEU A 31 -8.02 3.62 2.34
C LEU A 31 -8.58 3.19 0.99
N VAL A 32 -9.77 2.61 0.97
CA VAL A 32 -10.32 2.03 -0.27
C VAL A 32 -10.87 3.10 -1.18
N ILE A 33 -11.85 3.87 -0.71
CA ILE A 33 -12.50 4.91 -1.53
C ILE A 33 -11.52 6.06 -1.76
N GLY A 34 -10.85 6.51 -0.70
CA GLY A 34 -9.99 7.68 -0.77
C GLY A 34 -8.68 7.44 -1.52
N ILE A 35 -8.00 6.30 -1.27
CA ILE A 35 -6.67 6.06 -1.84
C ILE A 35 -6.74 5.10 -3.03
N ALA A 36 -7.29 3.89 -2.90
CA ALA A 36 -7.31 2.95 -4.02
C ALA A 36 -8.22 3.42 -5.16
N ASP A 37 -9.44 3.84 -4.89
CA ASP A 37 -10.38 4.20 -5.96
C ASP A 37 -10.00 5.55 -6.60
N ILE A 38 -9.66 6.57 -5.82
CA ILE A 38 -9.34 7.89 -6.39
C ILE A 38 -7.92 7.93 -6.99
N PHE A 39 -6.90 7.37 -6.33
CA PHE A 39 -5.51 7.50 -6.81
C PHE A 39 -5.04 6.34 -7.68
N VAL A 40 -5.72 5.19 -7.65
CA VAL A 40 -5.33 4.03 -8.46
C VAL A 40 -6.36 3.74 -9.54
N LEU A 41 -7.64 3.67 -9.19
CA LEU A 41 -8.68 3.34 -10.16
C LEU A 41 -8.91 4.49 -11.16
N LEU A 42 -9.12 5.74 -10.70
CA LEU A 42 -9.37 6.87 -11.62
C LEU A 42 -8.25 7.08 -12.67
N PRO A 43 -6.96 7.09 -12.31
CA PRO A 43 -5.92 7.28 -13.32
C PRO A 43 -5.80 6.10 -14.29
N ALA A 44 -6.21 4.89 -13.89
CA ALA A 44 -6.32 3.76 -14.81
C ALA A 44 -7.36 4.02 -15.91
N PHE A 45 -8.46 4.72 -15.61
CA PHE A 45 -9.49 5.14 -16.56
C PHE A 45 -9.25 6.50 -17.22
N ALA A 46 -8.22 7.25 -16.82
CA ALA A 46 -7.89 8.52 -17.48
C ALA A 46 -7.41 8.28 -18.93
N ASN A 47 -7.71 9.22 -19.84
CA ASN A 47 -7.25 9.13 -21.23
C ASN A 47 -5.72 9.27 -21.34
N PRO A 48 -5.05 8.51 -22.23
CA PRO A 48 -5.62 7.50 -23.11
C PRO A 48 -5.96 6.20 -22.35
N VAL A 49 -7.16 5.70 -22.59
CA VAL A 49 -7.66 4.47 -21.94
C VAL A 49 -7.09 3.27 -22.67
N GLN A 50 -6.17 2.58 -22.02
CA GLN A 50 -5.67 1.30 -22.50
C GLN A 50 -6.29 0.14 -21.69
N PRO A 51 -6.92 -0.83 -22.37
CA PRO A 51 -7.61 -1.93 -21.70
C PRO A 51 -6.65 -2.82 -20.90
N ILE A 52 -5.39 -2.95 -21.33
CA ILE A 52 -4.40 -3.81 -20.65
C ILE A 52 -4.18 -3.41 -19.19
N TYR A 53 -4.02 -2.11 -18.91
CA TYR A 53 -3.81 -1.60 -17.55
C TYR A 53 -5.08 -1.72 -16.70
N MET A 54 -6.25 -1.54 -17.32
CA MET A 54 -7.54 -1.69 -16.66
C MET A 54 -7.76 -3.14 -16.21
N TYR A 55 -7.47 -4.13 -17.05
CA TYR A 55 -7.58 -5.55 -16.68
C TYR A 55 -6.63 -5.96 -15.55
N ILE A 56 -5.49 -5.29 -15.41
CA ILE A 56 -4.54 -5.57 -14.33
C ILE A 56 -5.01 -4.93 -13.01
N ILE A 57 -5.54 -3.71 -13.06
CA ILE A 57 -5.84 -2.90 -11.86
C ILE A 57 -7.27 -3.14 -11.33
N VAL A 58 -8.26 -3.29 -12.21
CA VAL A 58 -9.67 -3.36 -11.80
C VAL A 58 -9.97 -4.61 -10.95
N PRO A 59 -9.56 -5.83 -11.32
CA PRO A 59 -9.84 -7.03 -10.52
C PRO A 59 -9.32 -6.96 -9.07
N PRO A 60 -8.06 -6.58 -8.79
CA PRO A 60 -7.58 -6.50 -7.42
C PRO A 60 -8.24 -5.37 -6.63
N ILE A 61 -8.58 -4.23 -7.25
CA ILE A 61 -9.31 -3.14 -6.57
C ILE A 61 -10.76 -3.55 -6.26
N ALA A 62 -11.44 -4.21 -7.19
CA ALA A 62 -12.79 -4.75 -6.96
C ALA A 62 -12.79 -5.77 -5.81
N PHE A 63 -11.79 -6.65 -5.76
CA PHE A 63 -11.60 -7.59 -4.65
C PHE A 63 -11.42 -6.86 -3.30
N LEU A 64 -10.56 -5.83 -3.26
CA LEU A 64 -10.37 -5.02 -2.05
C LEU A 64 -11.65 -4.31 -1.61
N ASN A 65 -12.45 -3.81 -2.56
CA ASN A 65 -13.74 -3.17 -2.28
C ASN A 65 -14.74 -4.13 -1.62
N VAL A 66 -14.90 -5.33 -2.19
CA VAL A 66 -15.78 -6.36 -1.60
C VAL A 66 -15.28 -6.77 -0.22
N TRP A 67 -13.97 -6.95 -0.07
CA TRP A 67 -13.37 -7.32 1.21
C TRP A 67 -13.53 -6.21 2.27
N ALA A 68 -13.40 -4.96 1.87
CA ALA A 68 -13.60 -3.80 2.73
C ALA A 68 -15.05 -3.69 3.23
N ILE A 69 -16.03 -3.85 2.34
CA ILE A 69 -17.46 -3.90 2.72
C ILE A 69 -17.68 -5.02 3.75
N TRP A 70 -17.10 -6.19 3.51
CA TRP A 70 -17.20 -7.31 4.45
C TRP A 70 -16.63 -6.94 5.83
N ILE A 71 -15.48 -6.28 5.92
CA ILE A 71 -14.89 -5.88 7.21
C ILE A 71 -15.73 -4.78 7.90
N VAL A 72 -16.28 -3.83 7.15
CA VAL A 72 -17.09 -2.71 7.68
C VAL A 72 -18.39 -3.16 8.34
N ILE A 73 -19.01 -4.24 7.85
CA ILE A 73 -20.24 -4.80 8.46
C ILE A 73 -19.97 -5.26 9.89
N ASN A 74 -18.87 -5.99 10.13
CA ASN A 74 -18.54 -6.57 11.45
C ASN A 74 -17.09 -6.33 11.88
N PRO A 75 -16.70 -5.08 12.14
CA PRO A 75 -15.31 -4.69 12.42
C PRO A 75 -14.75 -5.33 13.70
N ARG A 76 -15.58 -5.46 14.74
CA ARG A 76 -15.15 -5.96 16.07
C ARG A 76 -14.73 -7.42 16.06
N LYS A 77 -15.39 -8.28 15.27
CA LYS A 77 -15.02 -9.70 15.11
C LYS A 77 -13.89 -9.90 14.08
N ARG A 78 -13.58 -8.87 13.27
CA ARG A 78 -12.73 -8.98 12.07
C ARG A 78 -11.47 -8.12 12.13
N GLN A 79 -11.05 -7.67 13.31
CA GLN A 79 -9.86 -6.83 13.44
C GLN A 79 -8.57 -7.55 12.99
N LEU A 80 -8.48 -8.88 13.12
CA LEU A 80 -7.35 -9.66 12.55
C LEU A 80 -7.35 -9.56 11.02
N GLN A 81 -8.52 -9.74 10.41
CA GLN A 81 -8.68 -9.58 8.97
C GLN A 81 -8.43 -8.15 8.52
N TYR A 82 -8.73 -7.14 9.35
CA TYR A 82 -8.41 -5.75 9.08
C TYR A 82 -6.89 -5.48 9.05
N THR A 83 -6.13 -6.07 9.98
CA THR A 83 -4.66 -5.98 9.94
C THR A 83 -4.10 -6.64 8.68
N LEU A 84 -4.61 -7.82 8.30
CA LEU A 84 -4.24 -8.50 7.06
C LEU A 84 -4.61 -7.66 5.83
N PHE A 85 -5.82 -7.09 5.84
CA PHE A 85 -6.36 -6.23 4.79
C PHE A 85 -5.47 -5.01 4.56
N ARG A 86 -5.00 -4.33 5.62
CA ARG A 86 -4.07 -3.19 5.48
C ARG A 86 -2.77 -3.59 4.78
N GLY A 87 -2.24 -4.79 5.06
CA GLY A 87 -1.04 -5.31 4.40
C GLY A 87 -1.29 -5.58 2.91
N VAL A 88 -2.36 -6.32 2.60
CA VAL A 88 -2.72 -6.63 1.20
C VAL A 88 -3.06 -5.36 0.42
N PHE A 89 -3.81 -4.45 1.01
CA PHE A 89 -4.10 -3.12 0.48
C PHE A 89 -2.81 -2.39 0.10
N GLY A 90 -1.82 -2.36 0.99
CA GLY A 90 -0.54 -1.70 0.74
C GLY A 90 0.20 -2.29 -0.46
N ILE A 91 0.19 -3.62 -0.61
CA ILE A 91 0.82 -4.31 -1.74
C ILE A 91 0.09 -3.97 -3.04
N VAL A 92 -1.25 -4.09 -3.06
CA VAL A 92 -2.07 -3.81 -4.25
C VAL A 92 -1.93 -2.34 -4.66
N CYS A 93 -2.00 -1.41 -3.71
CA CYS A 93 -1.82 0.01 -3.98
C CYS A 93 -0.42 0.31 -4.52
N SER A 94 0.62 -0.31 -3.95
CA SER A 94 1.99 -0.14 -4.39
C SER A 94 2.22 -0.62 -5.83
N VAL A 95 1.71 -1.80 -6.19
CA VAL A 95 1.76 -2.33 -7.55
C VAL A 95 0.91 -1.47 -8.49
N GLY A 96 -0.29 -1.08 -8.07
CA GLY A 96 -1.19 -0.23 -8.85
C GLY A 96 -0.57 1.11 -9.20
N LEU A 97 0.08 1.78 -8.25
CA LEU A 97 0.80 3.04 -8.50
C LEU A 97 1.96 2.87 -9.47
N LEU A 98 2.70 1.76 -9.40
CA LEU A 98 3.76 1.45 -10.36
C LEU A 98 3.19 1.30 -11.77
N VAL A 99 2.11 0.53 -11.92
CA VAL A 99 1.44 0.30 -13.21
C VAL A 99 0.91 1.62 -13.81
N ILE A 100 0.32 2.49 -12.98
CA ILE A 100 -0.16 3.80 -13.41
C ILE A 100 0.98 4.72 -13.81
N THR A 101 2.08 4.72 -13.06
CA THR A 101 3.26 5.52 -13.38
C THR A 101 3.84 5.09 -14.73
N GLN A 102 3.87 3.79 -15.01
CA GLN A 102 4.24 3.26 -16.32
C GLN A 102 3.26 3.72 -17.40
N LYS A 103 1.95 3.60 -17.17
CA LYS A 103 0.94 4.11 -18.11
C LYS A 103 1.19 5.59 -18.44
N PHE A 104 1.40 6.45 -17.45
CA PHE A 104 1.70 7.87 -17.69
C PHE A 104 2.99 8.07 -18.49
N ALA A 105 4.05 7.33 -18.17
CA ALA A 105 5.34 7.44 -18.86
C ALA A 105 5.28 7.01 -20.33
N TYR A 106 4.62 5.88 -20.62
CA TYR A 106 4.54 5.35 -21.98
C TYR A 106 3.49 6.09 -22.83
N GLU A 107 2.35 6.45 -22.24
CA GLU A 107 1.22 6.98 -23.00
C GLU A 107 1.12 8.50 -23.03
N MET A 108 1.44 9.19 -21.93
CA MET A 108 1.37 10.66 -21.90
C MET A 108 2.70 11.31 -22.24
N LEU A 109 3.81 10.73 -21.78
CA LEU A 109 5.15 11.25 -22.04
C LEU A 109 5.78 10.68 -23.32
N GLY A 110 5.15 9.67 -23.94
CA GLY A 110 5.61 9.08 -25.20
C GLY A 110 6.98 8.40 -25.10
N LEU A 111 7.43 8.01 -23.90
CA LEU A 111 8.68 7.27 -23.75
C LEU A 111 8.54 5.90 -24.43
N GLN A 112 9.12 5.73 -25.61
CA GLN A 112 9.14 4.42 -26.29
C GLN A 112 10.23 3.48 -25.78
N THR A 113 11.04 3.90 -24.80
CA THR A 113 12.19 3.12 -24.35
C THR A 113 11.79 2.04 -23.32
N PRO A 114 12.04 0.75 -23.60
CA PRO A 114 11.74 -0.33 -22.63
C PRO A 114 12.67 -0.30 -21.41
N ILE A 115 13.78 0.44 -21.49
CA ILE A 115 14.72 0.67 -20.39
C ILE A 115 14.05 1.32 -19.18
N TYR A 116 13.11 2.24 -19.39
CA TYR A 116 12.40 2.89 -18.28
C TYR A 116 11.56 1.88 -17.47
N PHE A 117 10.87 0.95 -18.15
CA PHE A 117 10.13 -0.13 -17.52
C PHE A 117 11.05 -1.03 -16.69
N VAL A 118 12.14 -1.51 -17.29
CA VAL A 118 13.08 -2.41 -16.60
C VAL A 118 13.72 -1.73 -15.39
N PHE A 119 14.11 -0.46 -15.53
CA PHE A 119 14.73 0.29 -14.44
C PHE A 119 13.75 0.60 -13.31
N SER A 120 12.52 1.03 -13.63
CA SER A 120 11.48 1.31 -12.63
C SER A 120 11.08 0.06 -11.84
N VAL A 121 10.87 -1.06 -12.52
CA VAL A 121 10.58 -2.36 -11.87
C VAL A 121 11.78 -2.85 -11.07
N GLY A 122 13.00 -2.70 -11.59
CA GLY A 122 14.23 -3.07 -10.88
C GLY A 122 14.42 -2.29 -9.59
N LEU A 123 14.26 -0.97 -9.63
CA LEU A 123 14.30 -0.12 -8.43
C LEU A 123 13.19 -0.46 -7.44
N TYR A 124 11.99 -0.77 -7.93
CA TYR A 124 10.88 -1.19 -7.08
C TYR A 124 11.20 -2.49 -6.32
N ILE A 125 11.67 -3.52 -7.02
CA ILE A 125 12.07 -4.80 -6.41
C ILE A 125 13.22 -4.60 -5.42
N PHE A 126 14.20 -3.77 -5.77
CA PHE A 126 15.31 -3.43 -4.89
C PHE A 126 14.83 -2.74 -3.60
N ALA A 127 13.95 -1.75 -3.72
CA ALA A 127 13.37 -1.04 -2.59
C ALA A 127 12.55 -1.98 -1.69
N LEU A 128 11.74 -2.87 -2.27
CA LEU A 128 10.99 -3.89 -1.53
C LEU A 128 11.92 -4.86 -0.80
N ASN A 129 12.96 -5.37 -1.46
CA ASN A 129 13.92 -6.28 -0.85
C ASN A 129 14.68 -5.61 0.30
N HIS A 130 15.10 -4.35 0.11
CA HIS A 130 15.74 -3.57 1.16
C HIS A 130 14.79 -3.33 2.33
N TYR A 131 13.54 -2.92 2.05
CA TYR A 131 12.50 -2.72 3.06
C TYR A 131 12.24 -4.00 3.86
N TYR A 132 12.03 -5.13 3.17
CA TYR A 132 11.79 -6.43 3.80
C TYR A 132 12.95 -6.85 4.69
N LYS A 133 14.19 -6.79 4.18
CA LYS A 133 15.39 -7.16 4.94
C LYS A 133 15.57 -6.30 6.20
N ASN A 134 15.27 -5.02 6.12
CA ASN A 134 15.41 -4.10 7.23
C ASN A 134 14.27 -4.22 8.25
N HIS A 135 13.04 -4.47 7.80
CA HIS A 135 11.89 -4.67 8.68
C HIS A 135 11.91 -6.02 9.38
N ILE A 136 12.31 -7.10 8.71
CA ILE A 136 12.47 -8.42 9.34
C ILE A 136 13.56 -8.38 10.41
N LYS A 137 14.68 -7.70 10.17
CA LYS A 137 15.72 -7.49 11.19
C LYS A 137 15.18 -6.74 12.41
N LYS A 138 14.41 -5.67 12.21
CA LYS A 138 13.76 -4.91 13.31
C LYS A 138 12.71 -5.71 14.06
N LEU A 139 12.03 -6.66 13.41
CA LEU A 139 11.06 -7.55 14.05
C LEU A 139 11.73 -8.68 14.85
N GLN A 140 12.96 -9.05 14.51
CA GLN A 140 13.76 -10.05 15.22
C GLN A 140 14.56 -9.47 16.39
N GLU A 141 14.75 -8.15 16.44
CA GLU A 141 15.34 -7.48 17.60
C GLU A 141 14.41 -7.61 18.82
N PRO A 142 14.92 -8.04 20.00
CA PRO A 142 14.11 -8.15 21.20
C PRO A 142 13.48 -6.79 21.51
N ILE A 143 12.17 -6.79 21.80
CA ILE A 143 11.36 -5.60 22.09
C ILE A 143 11.99 -4.81 23.23
N LYS A 144 12.92 -3.90 22.93
CA LYS A 144 13.33 -2.85 23.85
C LYS A 144 12.14 -1.89 23.90
N LYS A 145 11.54 -1.76 25.08
CA LYS A 145 10.58 -0.68 25.40
C LYS A 145 11.26 0.65 25.12
N SER A 146 11.14 1.16 23.89
CA SER A 146 11.64 2.48 23.54
C SER A 146 10.53 3.50 23.74
N LYS A 147 10.87 4.49 24.55
CA LYS A 147 10.08 5.67 24.89
C LYS A 147 9.56 6.38 23.63
N SER A 148 8.32 6.86 23.73
CA SER A 148 7.72 7.97 22.98
C SER A 148 8.00 8.00 21.47
N SER A 149 7.00 7.60 20.68
CA SER A 149 7.00 7.72 19.23
C SER A 149 7.26 9.17 18.81
N LYS A 150 8.47 9.46 18.35
CA LYS A 150 8.75 10.68 17.60
C LYS A 150 7.90 10.62 16.33
N LYS A 151 6.97 11.56 16.20
CA LYS A 151 6.05 11.73 15.07
C LYS A 151 6.86 11.82 13.78
N ASN A 152 7.06 10.69 13.09
CA ASN A 152 7.57 10.68 11.74
C ASN A 152 6.45 11.23 10.86
N SER A 153 6.53 12.53 10.57
CA SER A 153 5.63 13.20 9.66
C SER A 153 5.78 12.56 8.29
N GLY A 154 4.66 12.05 7.74
CA GLY A 154 4.57 11.55 6.36
C GLY A 154 4.97 12.58 5.29
N PHE A 155 5.32 13.80 5.70
CA PHE A 155 5.88 14.87 4.91
C PHE A 155 7.12 14.44 4.10
N GLY A 156 7.97 13.56 4.64
CA GLY A 156 9.15 13.08 3.92
C GLY A 156 8.80 12.31 2.66
N VAL A 157 7.83 11.38 2.73
CA VAL A 157 7.43 10.56 1.58
C VAL A 157 6.71 11.40 0.53
N VAL A 158 5.87 12.35 0.95
CA VAL A 158 5.19 13.29 0.03
C VAL A 158 6.19 14.23 -0.65
N ALA A 159 7.21 14.70 0.08
CA ALA A 159 8.28 15.52 -0.49
C ALA A 159 9.13 14.76 -1.53
N PHE A 160 9.40 13.47 -1.31
CA PHE A 160 10.12 12.64 -2.29
C PHE A 160 9.33 12.43 -3.59
N VAL A 161 8.01 12.25 -3.51
CA VAL A 161 7.15 12.16 -4.70
C VAL A 161 7.13 13.49 -5.47
N GLY A 162 7.01 14.63 -4.75
CA GLY A 162 7.07 15.96 -5.37
C GLY A 162 8.41 16.28 -6.03
N LEU A 163 9.52 15.87 -5.42
CA LEU A 163 10.85 16.03 -5.99
C LEU A 163 11.07 15.16 -7.23
N GLY A 164 10.55 13.92 -7.24
CA GLY A 164 10.59 13.05 -8.42
C GLY A 164 9.85 13.68 -9.61
N GLN A 165 8.71 14.32 -9.36
CA GLN A 165 7.93 15.03 -10.38
C GLN A 165 8.69 16.25 -10.96
N LEU A 166 9.37 17.02 -10.11
CA LEU A 166 10.16 18.18 -10.52
C LEU A 166 11.37 17.78 -11.37
N VAL A 167 12.09 16.73 -10.96
CA VAL A 167 13.23 16.21 -11.72
C VAL A 167 12.78 15.66 -13.08
N ALA A 168 11.63 14.98 -13.13
CA ALA A 168 11.05 14.52 -14.39
C ALA A 168 10.72 15.68 -15.34
N ASN A 169 10.10 16.75 -14.85
CA ASN A 169 9.75 17.92 -15.67
C ASN A 169 10.97 18.69 -16.16
N ILE A 170 12.06 18.75 -15.37
CA ILE A 170 13.32 19.38 -15.79
C ILE A 170 14.07 18.52 -16.81
N SER A 171 13.92 17.19 -16.76
CA SER A 171 14.53 16.27 -17.72
C SER A 171 13.80 16.21 -19.07
N LEU A 172 12.56 16.69 -19.14
CA LEU A 172 11.70 16.65 -20.33
C LEU A 172 11.62 18.01 -21.06
N GLY A 173 12.15 19.08 -20.46
CA GLY A 173 12.33 20.40 -21.10
C GLY A 173 13.75 20.57 -21.63
#